data_AF-A0A4S8KJK1-F1
#
_entry.id   AF-A0A4S8KJK1-F1
#
_cell.length_a   1.000
_cell.length_b   1.000
_cell.length_c   1.000
_cell.angle_alpha   90.00
_cell.angle_beta   90.00
_cell.angle_gamma   90.00
#
_symmetry.space_group_name_H-M   'P 1'
#
loop_
_entity.id
_entity.type
_entity.pdbx_description
1 polymer ?
#
loop_
_entity_poly.entity_id
_entity_poly.type
_entity_poly.pdbx_seq_one_letter_code
_entity_poly.pdbx_strand_id
1 'polypeptide(L)'
;MRAKVITFAAGTYDSEISDHTPIHTVLKWHSVDSCKSQIQTKARSVRKPHSSPPTLPSETLLDRLYIETINSIPIGKNNALAHLCGFTTSADSQSPLRVFTAGVCYNQSSPLVKAGAGIFFGPGSKFNASSRVPGPSLSPERAHTYAVWQAIKDFPRNRPLIIYTSPYVIKALTAHSERNTNIKWSRHPDFCVHVNSK
;
A
#
# COMPACT_ATOMS: atom_id res chain seq x y z
N MET A 1 18.52 4.83 -9.15
CA MET A 1 19.39 4.45 -8.02
C MET A 1 19.32 2.94 -7.83
N ARG A 2 20.44 2.25 -7.60
CA ARG A 2 20.44 0.80 -7.31
C ARG A 2 20.77 0.58 -5.84
N ALA A 3 19.88 -0.08 -5.11
CA ALA A 3 20.15 -0.58 -3.77
C ALA A 3 20.89 -1.91 -3.88
N LYS A 4 21.84 -2.19 -2.98
CA LYS A 4 22.50 -3.48 -2.86
C LYS A 4 22.10 -4.12 -1.54
N VAL A 5 21.61 -5.36 -1.59
CA VAL A 5 21.40 -6.17 -0.39
C VAL A 5 22.76 -6.47 0.23
N ILE A 6 22.96 -6.08 1.49
CA ILE A 6 24.18 -6.36 2.27
C ILE A 6 24.04 -7.68 2.98
N THR A 7 22.92 -7.85 3.68
CA THR A 7 22.63 -9.05 4.44
C THR A 7 21.19 -9.48 4.21
N PHE A 8 21.01 -10.78 4.23
CA PHE A 8 19.75 -11.47 4.09
C PHE A 8 19.75 -12.59 5.13
N ALA A 9 18.77 -12.60 6.02
CA ALA A 9 18.62 -13.64 7.03
C ALA A 9 17.14 -13.98 7.21
N ALA A 10 16.85 -15.28 7.30
CA ALA A 10 15.58 -15.75 7.82
C ALA A 10 15.64 -15.68 9.35
N GLY A 11 14.66 -15.04 9.97
CA GLY A 11 14.53 -15.00 11.43
C GLY A 11 14.02 -16.33 11.97
N THR A 12 13.81 -16.39 13.28
CA THR A 12 13.30 -17.60 13.92
C THR A 12 11.81 -17.80 13.58
N TYR A 13 11.50 -18.99 13.08
CA TYR A 13 10.13 -19.44 12.87
C TYR A 13 9.42 -19.57 14.22
N ASP A 14 8.24 -18.97 14.34
CA ASP A 14 7.39 -19.06 15.52
C ASP A 14 6.01 -19.56 15.10
N SER A 15 5.79 -20.86 15.33
CA SER A 15 4.56 -21.56 14.95
C SER A 15 3.31 -21.07 15.69
N GLU A 16 3.47 -20.34 16.79
CA GLU A 16 2.32 -19.79 17.52
C GLU A 16 1.83 -18.48 16.91
N ILE A 17 2.67 -17.80 16.12
CA ILE A 17 2.39 -16.44 15.63
C ILE A 17 2.24 -16.38 14.10
N SER A 18 2.92 -17.24 13.34
CA SER A 18 2.92 -17.21 11.87
C SER A 18 3.47 -18.50 11.27
N ASP A 19 2.81 -19.05 10.25
CA ASP A 19 3.30 -20.18 9.43
C ASP A 19 4.41 -19.76 8.44
N HIS A 20 4.81 -18.49 8.46
CA HIS A 20 5.89 -17.93 7.65
C HIS A 20 7.09 -17.49 8.50
N THR A 21 8.29 -17.81 8.02
CA THR A 21 9.55 -17.36 8.62
C THR A 21 9.83 -15.90 8.25
N PRO A 22 10.04 -14.99 9.22
CA PRO A 22 10.31 -13.59 8.91
C PRO A 22 11.63 -13.44 8.13
N ILE A 23 11.68 -12.51 7.17
CA ILE A 23 12.90 -12.22 6.42
C ILE A 23 13.44 -10.86 6.83
N HIS A 24 14.69 -10.84 7.29
CA HIS A 24 15.45 -9.64 7.59
C HIS A 24 16.38 -9.32 6.42
N THR A 25 16.28 -8.10 5.89
CA THR A 25 17.22 -7.61 4.86
C THR A 25 17.80 -6.27 5.27
N VAL A 26 19.12 -6.13 5.10
CA VAL A 26 19.80 -4.83 5.23
C VAL A 26 20.23 -4.40 3.85
N LEU A 27 19.83 -3.18 3.47
CA LEU A 27 20.09 -2.62 2.15
C LEU A 27 21.11 -1.48 2.29
N LYS A 28 22.14 -1.48 1.43
CA LYS A 28 23.05 -0.33 1.24
C LYS A 28 22.62 0.43 0.00
N TRP A 29 22.47 1.73 0.15
CA TRP A 29 22.47 2.64 -0.98
C TRP A 29 23.87 3.23 -1.14
N HIS A 30 24.28 3.44 -2.38
CA HIS A 30 25.51 4.18 -2.64
C HIS A 30 25.21 5.68 -2.48
N SER A 31 26.02 6.36 -1.65
CA SER A 31 25.86 7.81 -1.43
C SER A 31 26.01 8.55 -2.75
N VAL A 32 25.20 9.59 -2.93
CA VAL A 32 25.24 10.46 -4.11
C VAL A 32 26.26 11.57 -3.88
N ASP A 33 27.51 11.22 -3.57
CA ASP A 33 28.55 12.23 -3.30
C ASP A 33 29.64 12.31 -4.39
N SER A 34 29.47 11.63 -5.52
CA SER A 34 30.34 11.89 -6.67
C SER A 34 29.61 11.66 -7.98
N CYS A 35 28.82 12.65 -8.38
CA CYS A 35 28.44 12.79 -9.78
C CYS A 35 28.50 14.27 -10.17
N LYS A 36 29.70 14.84 -10.11
CA LYS A 36 30.06 15.95 -11.00
C LYS A 36 30.56 15.32 -12.30
N SER A 37 29.67 14.88 -13.17
CA SER A 37 30.03 14.58 -14.56
C SER A 37 29.01 15.21 -15.51
N GLN A 38 29.59 15.85 -16.53
CA GLN A 38 28.94 16.74 -17.48
C GLN A 38 27.72 16.10 -18.12
N ILE A 39 26.54 16.70 -17.88
CA ILE A 39 25.40 16.51 -18.76
C ILE A 39 25.70 17.29 -20.04
N GLN A 40 26.22 16.60 -21.06
CA GLN A 40 26.14 17.12 -22.42
C GLN A 40 24.67 17.13 -22.83
N THR A 41 24.13 18.34 -22.97
CA THR A 41 22.78 18.61 -23.46
C THR A 41 22.69 18.24 -24.94
N LYS A 42 22.24 17.01 -25.25
CA LYS A 42 21.57 16.76 -26.52
C LYS A 42 20.10 17.13 -26.34
N ALA A 43 19.71 18.24 -26.95
CA ALA A 43 18.34 18.75 -26.97
C ALA A 43 17.41 17.69 -27.57
N ARG A 44 16.71 16.96 -26.70
CA ARG A 44 15.61 16.09 -27.10
C ARG A 44 14.34 16.94 -27.05
N SER A 45 13.66 17.04 -28.20
CA SER A 45 12.43 17.81 -28.38
C SER A 45 11.45 17.56 -27.24
N VAL A 46 11.23 18.60 -26.44
CA VAL A 46 10.30 18.62 -25.31
C VAL A 46 8.89 18.67 -25.88
N ARG A 47 8.19 17.54 -25.88
CA ARG A 47 6.74 17.55 -26.05
C ARG A 47 6.13 18.19 -24.80
N LYS A 48 5.35 19.26 -24.99
CA LYS A 48 4.65 19.96 -23.91
C LYS A 48 3.82 18.96 -23.09
N PRO A 49 3.90 18.96 -21.74
CA PRO A 49 3.03 18.14 -20.92
C PRO A 49 1.62 18.74 -20.95
N HIS A 50 0.79 18.25 -21.87
CA HIS A 50 -0.67 18.41 -21.78
C HIS A 50 -1.24 17.17 -21.12
N SER A 51 -1.28 17.17 -19.79
CA SER A 51 -2.32 16.48 -19.04
C SER A 51 -2.36 17.10 -17.66
N SER A 52 -3.45 17.79 -17.35
CA SER A 52 -3.81 18.12 -15.97
C SER A 52 -3.73 16.84 -15.12
N PRO A 53 -3.35 16.95 -13.83
CA PRO A 53 -3.33 15.79 -12.94
C PRO A 53 -4.70 15.09 -12.98
N PRO A 54 -4.73 13.75 -13.02
CA PRO A 54 -5.98 13.01 -13.07
C PRO A 54 -6.81 13.37 -11.83
N THR A 55 -8.05 13.84 -12.05
CA THR A 55 -8.99 14.09 -10.97
C THR A 55 -9.34 12.76 -10.32
N LEU A 56 -8.89 12.55 -9.08
CA LEU A 56 -9.26 11.38 -8.31
C LEU A 56 -10.77 11.42 -8.03
N PRO A 57 -11.51 10.32 -8.20
CA PRO A 57 -12.92 10.27 -7.80
C PRO A 57 -12.99 10.56 -6.30
N SER A 58 -13.76 11.56 -5.87
CA SER A 58 -13.91 11.95 -4.46
C SER A 58 -15.22 11.46 -3.83
N GLU A 59 -15.98 10.66 -4.60
CA GLU A 59 -17.37 10.36 -4.29
C GLU A 59 -17.53 9.21 -3.30
N THR A 60 -16.57 8.28 -3.19
CA THR A 60 -16.68 7.18 -2.22
C THR A 60 -15.88 7.44 -0.95
N LEU A 61 -16.33 6.85 0.17
CA LEU A 61 -15.62 6.96 1.45
C LEU A 61 -14.22 6.34 1.37
N LEU A 62 -14.00 5.33 0.52
CA LEU A 62 -12.68 4.76 0.27
C LEU A 62 -11.76 5.77 -0.40
N ASP A 63 -12.26 6.52 -1.38
CA ASP A 63 -11.47 7.54 -2.05
C ASP A 63 -11.14 8.69 -1.09
N ARG A 64 -12.09 9.08 -0.22
CA ARG A 64 -11.83 10.06 0.84
C ARG A 64 -10.74 9.59 1.79
N LEU A 65 -10.78 8.32 2.22
CA LEU A 65 -9.73 7.73 3.04
C LEU A 65 -8.38 7.74 2.34
N TYR A 66 -8.34 7.43 1.04
CA TYR A 66 -7.13 7.48 0.24
C TYR A 66 -6.56 8.91 0.16
N ILE A 67 -7.41 9.89 -0.16
CA ILE A 67 -7.04 11.31 -0.23
C ILE A 67 -6.57 11.83 1.13
N GLU A 68 -7.29 11.53 2.21
CA GLU A 68 -6.90 11.87 3.58
C GLU A 68 -5.54 11.25 3.93
N THR A 69 -5.31 9.99 3.55
CA THR A 69 -4.05 9.30 3.79
C THR A 69 -2.89 10.01 3.07
N ILE A 70 -3.04 10.36 1.79
CA ILE A 70 -2.04 11.13 1.04
C ILE A 70 -1.79 12.49 1.70
N ASN A 71 -2.84 13.25 1.99
CA ASN A 71 -2.74 14.61 2.51
C ASN A 71 -2.17 14.68 3.93
N SER A 72 -2.24 13.58 4.66
CA SER A 72 -1.75 13.51 6.02
C SER A 72 -0.23 13.36 6.14
N ILE A 73 0.47 13.21 5.00
CA ILE A 73 1.93 13.23 4.90
C ILE A 73 2.43 14.67 5.14
N PRO A 74 3.18 14.97 6.21
CA PRO A 74 3.67 16.33 6.44
C PRO A 74 4.57 16.84 5.30
N ILE A 75 4.09 17.89 4.63
CA ILE A 75 4.77 18.61 3.54
C ILE A 75 5.89 19.44 4.18
N GLY A 76 7.05 18.84 4.46
CA GLY A 76 8.10 19.57 5.17
C GLY A 76 9.52 19.00 5.11
N LYS A 77 9.75 17.80 4.57
CA LYS A 77 11.12 17.29 4.38
C LYS A 77 11.28 16.78 2.95
N ASN A 78 12.06 17.52 2.15
CA ASN A 78 12.53 17.16 0.81
C ASN A 78 13.42 15.92 0.86
N ASN A 79 12.87 14.77 1.23
CA ASN A 79 13.57 13.51 1.16
C ASN A 79 12.96 12.72 0.01
N ALA A 80 13.68 12.66 -1.12
CA ALA A 80 13.23 11.94 -2.32
C ALA A 80 12.86 10.47 -2.00
N LEU A 81 13.47 9.89 -0.96
CA LEU A 81 13.13 8.59 -0.39
C LEU A 81 11.79 8.58 0.36
N ALA A 82 11.43 9.65 1.06
CA ALA A 82 10.10 9.77 1.67
C ALA A 82 8.99 9.92 0.61
N HIS A 83 9.33 10.55 -0.52
CA HIS A 83 8.45 10.68 -1.67
C HIS A 83 8.26 9.36 -2.45
N LEU A 84 9.27 8.49 -2.46
CA LEU A 84 9.27 7.21 -3.18
C LEU A 84 8.82 6.02 -2.31
N CYS A 85 9.16 6.03 -1.02
CA CYS A 85 9.01 4.91 -0.09
C CYS A 85 8.23 5.25 1.20
N GLY A 86 7.83 6.51 1.42
CA GLY A 86 7.22 6.97 2.67
C GLY A 86 8.24 7.36 3.77
N PHE A 87 7.79 7.97 4.86
CA PHE A 87 8.68 8.37 5.96
C PHE A 87 9.38 7.15 6.59
N THR A 88 10.69 7.06 6.40
CA THR A 88 11.53 6.18 7.20
C THR A 88 11.93 6.92 8.48
N THR A 89 11.35 6.55 9.62
CA THR A 89 11.82 7.04 10.92
C THR A 89 13.22 6.48 11.18
N SER A 90 14.18 7.34 11.53
CA SER A 90 15.48 6.90 12.05
C SER A 90 15.27 5.91 13.19
N ALA A 91 16.12 4.90 13.25
CA ALA A 91 16.04 3.71 14.10
C ALA A 91 16.17 3.95 15.62
N ASP A 92 15.73 5.11 16.12
CA ASP A 92 15.58 5.34 17.54
C ASP A 92 14.18 4.88 18.01
N SER A 93 14.18 3.66 18.55
CA SER A 93 13.44 3.24 19.75
C SER A 93 12.04 2.61 19.68
N GLN A 94 11.44 2.30 18.52
CA GLN A 94 10.17 1.53 18.53
C GLN A 94 10.19 0.33 17.59
N SER A 95 10.00 -0.86 18.18
CA SER A 95 9.80 -2.10 17.45
C SER A 95 8.60 -1.98 16.50
N PRO A 96 8.68 -2.54 15.28
CA PRO A 96 7.55 -2.55 14.37
C PRO A 96 6.33 -3.21 15.01
N LEU A 97 5.17 -2.57 14.90
CA LEU A 97 3.94 -3.17 15.42
C LEU A 97 3.30 -4.06 14.36
N ARG A 98 2.91 -5.25 14.77
CA ARG A 98 2.20 -6.21 13.92
C ARG A 98 0.71 -5.91 13.95
N VAL A 99 0.08 -5.94 12.79
CA VAL A 99 -1.37 -5.80 12.64
C VAL A 99 -1.90 -6.85 11.69
N PHE A 100 -2.98 -7.50 12.09
CA PHE A 100 -3.69 -8.50 11.30
C PHE A 100 -4.96 -7.88 10.75
N THR A 101 -5.15 -7.99 9.44
CA THR A 101 -6.33 -7.46 8.76
C THR A 101 -7.10 -8.58 8.09
N ALA A 102 -8.42 -8.51 8.21
CA ALA A 102 -9.32 -9.48 7.61
C ALA A 102 -10.46 -8.75 6.88
N GLY A 103 -10.91 -9.34 5.78
CA GLY A 103 -12.01 -8.86 4.98
C GLY A 103 -12.95 -10.02 4.69
N VAL A 104 -14.23 -9.80 4.90
CA VAL A 104 -15.27 -10.80 4.60
C VAL A 104 -16.34 -10.15 3.74
N CYS A 105 -16.88 -10.91 2.80
CA CYS A 105 -18.02 -10.49 1.99
C CYS A 105 -19.02 -11.64 1.90
N TYR A 106 -20.26 -11.36 2.30
CA TYR A 106 -21.38 -12.28 2.34
C TYR A 106 -22.35 -11.98 1.20
N ASN A 107 -22.94 -13.03 0.62
CA ASN A 107 -23.89 -12.96 -0.51
C ASN A 107 -23.35 -12.21 -1.74
N GLN A 108 -22.18 -12.60 -2.25
CA GLN A 108 -21.44 -11.92 -3.35
C GLN A 108 -22.16 -11.84 -4.71
N SER A 109 -23.33 -12.46 -4.85
CA SER A 109 -24.17 -12.43 -6.05
C SER A 109 -25.57 -11.87 -5.79
N SER A 110 -25.81 -11.31 -4.60
CA SER A 110 -27.13 -10.82 -4.19
C SER A 110 -27.16 -9.29 -4.12
N PRO A 111 -28.31 -8.65 -4.38
CA PRO A 111 -28.51 -7.25 -4.00
C PRO A 111 -28.35 -7.00 -2.49
N LEU A 112 -28.38 -8.06 -1.67
CA LEU A 112 -28.16 -8.01 -0.22
C LEU A 112 -26.69 -8.26 0.16
N VAL A 113 -25.75 -8.02 -0.75
CA VAL A 113 -24.32 -8.17 -0.47
C VAL A 113 -23.89 -7.30 0.71
N LYS A 114 -23.09 -7.89 1.61
CA LYS A 114 -22.59 -7.21 2.82
C LYS A 114 -21.12 -7.54 2.97
N ALA A 115 -20.31 -6.56 3.31
CA ALA A 115 -18.90 -6.78 3.58
C ALA A 115 -18.47 -6.14 4.90
N GLY A 116 -17.54 -6.80 5.57
CA GLY A 116 -16.97 -6.40 6.84
C GLY A 116 -15.44 -6.44 6.78
N ALA A 117 -14.82 -5.52 7.49
CA ALA A 117 -13.38 -5.37 7.61
C ALA A 117 -12.99 -5.38 9.09
N GLY A 118 -12.02 -6.22 9.44
CA GLY A 118 -11.50 -6.38 10.78
C GLY A 118 -10.02 -6.01 10.85
N ILE A 119 -9.63 -5.37 11.96
CA ILE A 119 -8.27 -4.97 12.28
C ILE A 119 -7.97 -5.46 13.69
N PHE A 120 -6.86 -6.17 13.85
CA PHE A 120 -6.43 -6.71 15.13
C PHE A 120 -4.95 -6.43 15.36
N PHE A 121 -4.67 -5.66 16.41
CA PHE A 121 -3.33 -5.31 16.88
C PHE A 121 -2.90 -6.14 18.09
N GLY A 122 -3.82 -6.89 18.70
CA GLY A 122 -3.59 -7.68 19.91
C GLY A 122 -4.71 -7.50 20.94
N PRO A 123 -4.84 -8.39 21.94
CA PRO A 123 -5.88 -8.31 22.97
C PRO A 123 -5.86 -6.95 23.69
N GLY A 124 -7.04 -6.35 23.89
CA GLY A 124 -7.18 -5.08 24.62
C GLY A 124 -6.65 -3.82 23.89
N SER A 125 -6.14 -3.95 22.66
CA SER A 125 -5.69 -2.79 21.90
C SER A 125 -6.87 -1.89 21.53
N LYS A 126 -6.76 -0.59 21.85
CA LYS A 126 -7.73 0.44 21.45
C LYS A 126 -7.84 0.65 19.93
N PHE A 127 -6.89 0.11 19.18
CA PHE A 127 -6.85 0.17 17.71
C PHE A 127 -7.51 -1.04 17.05
N ASN A 128 -7.96 -2.04 17.83
CA ASN A 128 -8.77 -3.11 17.29
C ASN A 128 -10.09 -2.53 16.80
N ALA A 129 -10.48 -2.88 15.58
CA ALA A 129 -11.68 -2.36 14.97
C ALA A 129 -12.37 -3.41 14.11
N SER A 130 -13.69 -3.33 14.05
CA SER A 130 -14.52 -4.05 13.09
C SER A 130 -15.49 -3.05 12.47
N SER A 131 -15.56 -3.03 11.15
CA SER A 131 -16.29 -2.00 10.42
C SER A 131 -17.00 -2.59 9.21
N ARG A 132 -18.17 -2.02 8.89
CA ARG A 132 -18.87 -2.34 7.65
C ARG A 132 -18.15 -1.65 6.49
N VAL A 133 -17.86 -2.41 5.45
CA VAL A 133 -17.21 -1.87 4.24
C VAL A 133 -18.25 -1.05 3.47
N PRO A 134 -17.97 0.24 3.20
CA PRO A 134 -18.93 1.13 2.54
C PRO A 134 -18.84 1.04 1.01
N GLY A 135 -19.92 1.50 0.36
CA GLY A 135 -19.98 1.77 -1.07
C GLY A 135 -20.53 0.61 -1.93
N PRO A 136 -20.67 0.85 -3.24
CA PRO A 136 -21.22 -0.13 -4.18
C PRO A 136 -20.21 -1.25 -4.48
N SER A 137 -20.66 -2.36 -5.07
CA SER A 137 -19.79 -3.45 -5.55
C SER A 137 -18.88 -4.00 -4.45
N LEU A 138 -19.50 -4.53 -3.40
CA LEU A 138 -18.78 -5.14 -2.28
C LEU A 138 -18.15 -6.48 -2.70
N SER A 139 -16.87 -6.66 -2.38
CA SER A 139 -16.12 -7.89 -2.61
C SER A 139 -15.16 -8.18 -1.44
N PRO A 140 -14.67 -9.43 -1.29
CA PRO A 140 -13.63 -9.76 -0.31
C PRO A 140 -12.37 -8.90 -0.46
N GLU A 141 -11.95 -8.64 -1.70
CA GLU A 141 -10.76 -7.86 -2.02
C GLU A 141 -10.91 -6.41 -1.57
N ARG A 142 -12.08 -5.83 -1.81
CA ARG A 142 -12.44 -4.49 -1.31
C ARG A 142 -12.43 -4.47 0.22
N ALA A 143 -12.95 -5.51 0.86
CA ALA A 143 -12.98 -5.61 2.32
C ALA A 143 -11.58 -5.69 2.94
N HIS A 144 -10.69 -6.53 2.39
CA HIS A 144 -9.29 -6.59 2.82
C HIS A 144 -8.57 -5.26 2.59
N THR A 145 -8.76 -4.66 1.42
CA THR A 145 -8.16 -3.36 1.10
C THR A 145 -8.63 -2.28 2.07
N TYR A 146 -9.93 -2.24 2.37
CA TYR A 146 -10.51 -1.30 3.34
C TYR A 146 -9.89 -1.47 4.74
N ALA A 147 -9.73 -2.71 5.21
CA ALA A 147 -9.10 -3.00 6.50
C ALA A 147 -7.67 -2.45 6.59
N VAL A 148 -6.88 -2.60 5.52
CA VAL A 148 -5.51 -2.08 5.45
C VAL A 148 -5.49 -0.55 5.49
N TRP A 149 -6.35 0.12 4.72
CA TRP A 149 -6.41 1.59 4.73
C TRP A 149 -6.84 2.14 6.07
N GLN A 150 -7.84 1.53 6.70
CA GLN A 150 -8.30 1.92 8.03
C GLN A 150 -7.19 1.71 9.08
N ALA A 151 -6.45 0.59 9.00
CA ALA A 151 -5.31 0.36 9.90
C ALA A 151 -4.21 1.43 9.74
N ILE A 152 -3.87 1.81 8.50
CA ILE A 152 -2.86 2.85 8.22
C ILE A 152 -3.34 4.23 8.67
N LYS A 153 -4.62 4.53 8.49
CA LYS A 153 -5.21 5.83 8.86
C LYS A 153 -5.20 6.04 10.37
N ASP A 154 -5.68 5.06 11.13
CA ASP A 154 -5.93 5.20 12.56
C ASP A 154 -4.68 4.98 13.41
N PHE A 155 -3.67 4.31 12.85
CA PHE A 155 -2.46 3.96 13.58
C PHE A 155 -1.47 5.14 13.69
N PRO A 156 -0.81 5.33 14.86
CA PRO A 156 0.24 6.33 15.02
C PRO A 156 1.40 6.15 14.04
N ARG A 157 1.76 7.22 13.32
CA ARG A 157 2.82 7.21 12.30
C ARG A 157 4.24 7.36 12.84
N ASN A 158 4.38 7.25 14.16
CA ASN A 158 5.65 7.37 14.84
C ASN A 158 6.44 6.06 14.88
N ARG A 159 5.87 4.95 14.40
CA ARG A 159 6.56 3.66 14.31
C ARG A 159 6.14 2.86 13.07
N PRO A 160 6.99 1.95 12.57
CA PRO A 160 6.65 1.08 11.45
C PRO A 160 5.51 0.10 11.77
N LEU A 161 4.72 -0.24 10.74
CA LEU A 161 3.70 -1.29 10.78
C LEU A 161 4.12 -2.49 9.93
N ILE A 162 3.91 -3.68 10.48
CA ILE A 162 3.95 -4.95 9.73
C ILE A 162 2.51 -5.41 9.57
N ILE A 163 2.01 -5.34 8.34
CA ILE A 163 0.61 -5.64 8.01
C ILE A 163 0.49 -7.06 7.45
N TYR A 164 -0.26 -7.91 8.16
CA TYR A 164 -0.68 -9.22 7.69
C TYR A 164 -2.06 -9.10 7.04
N THR A 165 -2.17 -9.51 5.78
CA THR A 165 -3.38 -9.31 4.95
C THR A 165 -3.47 -10.35 3.83
N SER A 166 -4.48 -10.23 2.97
CA SER A 166 -4.68 -11.18 1.88
C SER A 166 -3.60 -11.10 0.79
N PRO A 167 -3.32 -12.23 0.09
CA PRO A 167 -2.40 -12.25 -1.05
C PRO A 167 -2.78 -11.26 -2.15
N TYR A 168 -4.08 -10.97 -2.30
CA TYR A 168 -4.57 -9.99 -3.25
C TYR A 168 -3.99 -8.60 -2.97
N VAL A 169 -4.12 -8.11 -1.73
CA VAL A 169 -3.64 -6.78 -1.35
C VAL A 169 -2.11 -6.71 -1.44
N ILE A 170 -1.42 -7.78 -1.02
CA ILE A 170 0.04 -7.88 -1.13
C ILE A 170 0.48 -7.74 -2.59
N LYS A 171 -0.12 -8.50 -3.52
CA LYS A 171 0.22 -8.44 -4.94
C LYS A 171 -0.17 -7.10 -5.57
N ALA A 172 -1.32 -6.55 -5.21
CA ALA A 172 -1.77 -5.24 -5.68
C ALA A 172 -0.74 -4.14 -5.36
N LEU A 173 -0.18 -4.15 -4.15
CA LEU A 173 0.79 -3.15 -3.70
C LEU A 173 2.20 -3.41 -4.21
N THR A 174 2.65 -4.67 -4.23
CA THR A 174 4.06 -5.01 -4.47
C THR A 174 4.39 -5.40 -5.91
N ALA A 175 3.42 -5.91 -6.68
CA ALA A 175 3.67 -6.47 -8.02
C ALA A 175 2.86 -5.77 -9.12
N HIS A 176 1.66 -5.28 -8.82
CA HIS A 176 0.76 -4.71 -9.85
C HIS A 176 0.81 -3.19 -9.93
N SER A 177 1.28 -2.51 -8.87
CA SER A 177 1.33 -1.05 -8.80
C SER A 177 2.13 -0.43 -9.95
N GLU A 178 3.33 -0.95 -10.25
CA GLU A 178 4.16 -0.48 -11.37
C GLU A 178 3.47 -0.70 -12.72
N ARG A 179 2.99 -1.93 -12.99
CA ARG A 179 2.26 -2.25 -14.22
C ARG A 179 1.04 -1.35 -14.40
N ASN A 180 0.21 -1.21 -13.37
CA ASN A 180 -1.01 -0.41 -13.41
C ASN A 180 -0.69 1.06 -13.65
N THR A 181 0.38 1.58 -13.06
CA THR A 181 0.86 2.94 -13.30
C THR A 181 1.28 3.13 -14.76
N ASN A 182 2.03 2.17 -15.33
CA ASN A 182 2.49 2.22 -16.72
C ASN A 182 1.33 2.20 -17.73
N ILE A 183 0.24 1.50 -17.42
CA ILE A 183 -0.99 1.51 -18.22
C ILE A 183 -1.99 2.60 -17.80
N LYS A 184 -1.57 3.56 -16.96
CA LYS A 184 -2.42 4.66 -16.45
C LYS A 184 -3.74 4.18 -15.81
N TRP A 185 -3.70 3.04 -15.13
CA TRP A 185 -4.87 2.41 -14.51
C TRP A 185 -6.01 2.11 -15.49
N SER A 186 -5.71 2.04 -16.79
CA SER A 186 -6.67 1.61 -17.79
C SER A 186 -6.92 0.10 -17.69
N ARG A 187 -8.15 -0.33 -17.96
CA ARG A 187 -8.43 -1.75 -18.11
C ARG A 187 -7.67 -2.25 -19.34
N HIS A 188 -6.94 -3.35 -19.19
CA HIS A 188 -6.44 -4.06 -20.36
C HIS A 188 -7.66 -4.47 -21.20
N PRO A 189 -7.68 -4.25 -22.53
CA PRO A 189 -8.82 -4.58 -23.38
C PRO A 189 -9.23 -6.07 -23.32
N ASP A 190 -8.34 -6.94 -22.82
CA ASP A 190 -8.56 -8.39 -22.77
C ASP A 190 -9.05 -8.93 -21.41
N PHE A 191 -9.25 -8.07 -20.40
CA PHE A 191 -9.82 -8.48 -19.11
C PHE A 191 -11.27 -7.97 -18.95
N CYS A 192 -12.13 -8.35 -19.91
CA CYS A 192 -13.56 -8.45 -19.69
C CYS A 192 -13.86 -9.82 -19.10
N VAL A 193 -13.99 -9.92 -17.78
CA VAL A 193 -14.70 -11.05 -17.18
C VAL A 193 -16.14 -10.93 -17.69
N HIS A 194 -16.49 -11.76 -18.67
CA HIS A 194 -17.86 -11.92 -19.11
C HIS A 194 -18.65 -12.43 -17.90
N VAL A 195 -19.36 -11.53 -17.24
CA VAL A 195 -20.45 -11.90 -16.35
C VAL A 195 -21.55 -12.42 -17.27
N ASN A 196 -21.54 -13.72 -17.53
CA ASN A 196 -22.68 -14.40 -18.14
C ASN A 196 -23.86 -14.25 -17.19
N SER A 197 -24.78 -13.33 -17.51
CA SER A 197 -26.12 -13.37 -16.97
C SER A 197 -26.82 -14.56 -17.61
N LYS A 198 -27.20 -15.54 -16.78
CA LYS A 198 -28.33 -16.42 -17.06
C LYS A 198 -29.56 -15.83 -16.37
#